data_AF-A0A935FRC5-F1
#
_entry.id   AF-A0A935FRC5-F1
#
_cell.length_a   1.000
_cell.length_b   1.000
_cell.length_c   1.000
_cell.angle_alpha   90.00
_cell.angle_beta   90.00
_cell.angle_gamma   90.00
#
_symmetry.space_group_name_H-M   'P 1'
#
loop_
_entity.id
_entity.type
_entity.pdbx_description
1 polymer ?
#
loop_
_entity_poly.entity_id
_entity_poly.type
_entity_poly.pdbx_seq_one_letter_code
_entity_poly.pdbx_strand_id
1 'polypeptide(L)'
;MLEMRGNKLDDWYTNVNMNGSEMMKLYEFMFREELFLMKLHILEGDKYVERGIIPATGPLIIEDRVFSIPLDNVTGKTLEIRLNPPPGYWKIDLVNVVYEYEPVNKEDITELDAAFAQHNDSMQILEELKRKDKVYYQMLNIGDKANIMFDVPEGFDKSKTEIFLSTAGYYEINIDKSQEEKTEHIKKVMSTPGEIINLTFDLYRKKVRELNDLVNLNMRY
;
A
#
# COMPACT_ATOMS: atom_id res chain seq x y z
N MET A 1 11.21 -2.82 8.38
CA MET A 1 10.97 -4.16 8.97
C MET A 1 11.40 -5.31 8.06
N LEU A 2 11.14 -5.26 6.75
CA LEU A 2 11.53 -6.34 5.82
C LEU A 2 13.03 -6.65 5.84
N GLU A 3 13.92 -5.65 5.95
CA GLU A 3 15.37 -5.87 6.08
C GLU A 3 15.75 -6.75 7.28
N MET A 4 14.95 -6.74 8.36
CA MET A 4 15.20 -7.60 9.52
C MET A 4 14.93 -9.07 9.24
N ARG A 5 14.22 -9.39 8.15
CA ARG A 5 13.96 -10.77 7.71
C ARG A 5 15.20 -11.45 7.17
N GLY A 6 16.17 -10.68 6.65
CA GLY A 6 17.44 -11.20 6.16
C GLY A 6 17.26 -12.38 5.20
N ASN A 7 18.03 -13.45 5.42
CA ASN A 7 18.00 -14.70 4.65
C ASN A 7 16.69 -15.50 4.74
N LYS A 8 15.72 -15.06 5.56
CA LYS A 8 14.37 -15.66 5.69
C LYS A 8 13.27 -14.87 4.98
N LEU A 9 13.63 -13.81 4.24
CA LEU A 9 12.64 -12.98 3.56
C LEU A 9 11.79 -13.75 2.53
N ASP A 10 12.39 -14.67 1.77
CA ASP A 10 11.67 -15.40 0.72
C ASP A 10 10.71 -16.45 1.29
N ASP A 11 11.11 -17.11 2.39
CA ASP A 11 10.22 -17.98 3.17
C ASP A 11 9.03 -17.18 3.72
N TRP A 12 9.29 -15.95 4.18
CA TRP A 12 8.26 -15.05 4.70
C TRP A 12 7.29 -14.57 3.60
N TYR A 13 7.80 -14.12 2.44
CA TYR A 13 6.95 -13.77 1.30
C TYR A 13 6.10 -14.95 0.86
N THR A 14 6.71 -16.13 0.74
CA THR A 14 6.01 -17.38 0.41
C THR A 14 4.85 -17.65 1.36
N ASN A 15 5.05 -17.45 2.67
CA ASN A 15 3.99 -17.59 3.67
C ASN A 15 2.88 -16.54 3.49
N VAL A 16 3.24 -15.27 3.31
CA VAL A 16 2.30 -14.17 3.12
C VAL A 16 1.47 -14.35 1.85
N ASN A 17 2.11 -14.69 0.73
CA ASN A 17 1.50 -14.89 -0.58
C ASN A 17 0.54 -16.10 -0.61
N MET A 18 0.68 -17.03 0.34
CA MET A 18 -0.24 -18.15 0.56
C MET A 18 -1.32 -17.86 1.61
N ASN A 19 -1.47 -16.61 2.06
CA ASN A 19 -2.36 -16.23 3.16
C ASN A 19 -2.09 -17.04 4.44
N GLY A 20 -0.82 -17.33 4.72
CA GLY A 20 -0.38 -18.09 5.87
C GLY A 20 -0.41 -17.29 7.18
N SER A 21 0.14 -17.88 8.24
CA SER A 21 0.12 -17.29 9.58
C SER A 21 0.91 -15.98 9.71
N GLU A 22 1.94 -15.76 8.89
CA GLU A 22 2.67 -14.50 8.88
C GLU A 22 1.82 -13.33 8.35
N MET A 23 0.89 -13.61 7.42
CA MET A 23 -0.06 -12.60 6.93
C MET A 23 -1.01 -12.18 8.05
N MET A 24 -1.53 -13.15 8.82
CA MET A 24 -2.41 -12.86 9.95
C MET A 24 -1.70 -12.05 11.04
N LYS A 25 -0.47 -12.44 11.42
CA LYS A 25 0.34 -11.69 12.39
C LYS A 25 0.62 -10.26 11.90
N LEU A 26 0.88 -10.08 10.60
CA LEU A 26 1.09 -8.78 10.01
C LEU A 26 -0.18 -7.92 10.09
N TYR A 27 -1.35 -8.48 9.76
CA TYR A 27 -2.63 -7.80 9.90
C TYR A 27 -2.96 -7.43 11.34
N GLU A 28 -2.77 -8.35 12.29
CA GLU A 28 -2.99 -8.09 13.73
C GLU A 28 -2.09 -6.95 14.22
N PHE A 29 -0.82 -6.96 13.84
CA PHE A 29 0.12 -5.88 14.13
C PHE A 29 -0.33 -4.55 13.52
N MET A 30 -0.64 -4.52 12.22
CA MET A 30 -1.06 -3.31 11.50
C MET A 30 -2.36 -2.73 12.07
N PHE A 31 -3.34 -3.58 12.37
CA PHE A 31 -4.62 -3.17 12.93
C PHE A 31 -4.52 -2.69 14.37
N ARG A 32 -3.68 -3.32 15.20
CA ARG A 32 -3.48 -2.90 16.59
C ARG A 32 -2.81 -1.52 16.68
N GLU A 33 -1.79 -1.31 15.87
CA GLU A 33 -1.04 -0.05 15.85
C GLU A 33 -1.68 1.03 14.94
N GLU A 34 -2.80 0.68 14.27
CA GLU A 34 -3.43 1.46 13.19
C GLU A 34 -2.43 1.89 12.09
N LEU A 35 -1.38 1.10 11.89
CA LEU A 35 -0.35 1.29 10.88
C LEU A 35 -0.81 0.68 9.56
N PHE A 36 -0.91 1.50 8.52
CA PHE A 36 -1.44 1.11 7.21
C PHE A 36 -2.89 0.59 7.21
N LEU A 37 -3.54 0.45 8.38
CA LEU A 37 -4.93 0.04 8.54
C LEU A 37 -5.58 0.94 9.60
N MET A 38 -6.02 2.13 9.19
CA MET A 38 -6.64 3.10 10.09
C MET A 38 -8.09 2.73 10.34
N LYS A 39 -8.53 2.76 11.60
CA LYS A 39 -9.91 2.42 11.93
C LYS A 39 -10.83 3.59 11.65
N LEU A 40 -11.99 3.27 11.07
CA LEU A 40 -13.07 4.22 10.86
C LEU A 40 -14.16 3.94 11.87
N HIS A 41 -14.48 4.95 12.69
CA HIS A 41 -15.56 4.87 13.65
C HIS A 41 -16.70 5.80 13.26
N ILE A 42 -17.93 5.34 13.43
CA ILE A 42 -19.16 6.13 13.20
C ILE A 42 -19.89 6.30 14.53
N LEU A 43 -20.44 7.49 14.76
CA LEU A 43 -21.33 7.72 15.89
C LEU A 43 -22.67 7.01 15.68
N GLU A 44 -23.01 6.12 16.61
CA GLU A 44 -24.29 5.42 16.67
C GLU A 44 -24.89 5.63 18.05
N GLY A 45 -25.99 6.38 18.12
CA GLY A 45 -26.54 6.85 19.40
C GLY A 45 -25.54 7.77 20.11
N ASP A 46 -24.99 7.30 21.23
CA ASP A 46 -24.05 8.02 22.09
C ASP A 46 -22.60 7.51 22.01
N LYS A 47 -22.31 6.59 21.08
CA LYS A 47 -21.01 5.87 21.03
C LYS A 47 -20.43 5.82 19.63
N TYR A 48 -19.10 5.92 19.55
CA TYR A 48 -18.37 5.65 18.32
C TYR A 48 -18.10 4.16 18.19
N VAL A 49 -18.60 3.57 17.10
CA VAL A 49 -18.48 2.14 16.79
C VAL A 49 -17.58 1.97 15.56
N GLU A 50 -16.65 1.02 15.61
CA GLU A 50 -15.81 0.67 14.45
C GLU A 50 -16.69 0.09 13.34
N ARG A 51 -16.67 0.72 12.16
CA ARG A 51 -17.50 0.33 10.99
C ARG A 51 -16.71 0.07 9.72
N GLY A 52 -15.41 0.34 9.74
CA GLY A 52 -14.57 0.07 8.60
C GLY A 52 -13.09 0.30 8.90
N ILE A 53 -12.28 -0.02 7.90
CA ILE A 53 -10.85 0.18 7.91
C ILE A 53 -10.48 0.92 6.64
N ILE A 54 -9.69 1.98 6.78
CA ILE A 54 -9.05 2.71 5.68
C ILE A 54 -7.62 2.16 5.55
N PRO A 55 -7.35 1.26 4.60
CA PRO A 55 -6.00 0.87 4.28
C PRO A 55 -5.22 2.08 3.73
N ALA A 56 -4.08 2.40 4.35
CA ALA A 56 -3.14 3.36 3.81
C ALA A 56 -2.27 2.68 2.76
N THR A 57 -1.84 3.46 1.77
CA THR A 57 -0.87 3.03 0.76
C THR A 57 0.54 3.48 1.09
N GLY A 58 1.45 3.05 0.23
CA GLY A 58 2.85 3.42 0.29
C GLY A 58 3.02 4.95 0.40
N PRO A 59 4.09 5.37 1.06
CA PRO A 59 4.33 6.75 1.46
C PRO A 59 4.72 7.64 0.27
N LEU A 60 4.22 7.47 -0.94
CA LEU A 60 4.52 8.40 -2.04
C LEU A 60 3.33 8.56 -2.98
N ILE A 61 2.16 8.04 -2.58
CA ILE A 61 0.95 8.03 -3.39
C ILE A 61 -0.04 9.03 -2.81
N ILE A 62 -0.52 9.93 -3.66
CA ILE A 62 -1.74 10.71 -3.41
C ILE A 62 -2.81 10.03 -4.26
N GLU A 63 -3.90 9.62 -3.64
CA GLU A 63 -4.99 8.93 -4.32
C GLU A 63 -6.31 9.21 -3.62
N ASP A 64 -7.39 9.08 -4.39
CA ASP A 64 -8.73 9.04 -3.86
C ASP A 64 -9.12 7.58 -3.60
N ARG A 65 -9.79 7.36 -2.46
CA ARG A 65 -10.28 6.03 -2.09
C ARG A 65 -11.76 6.07 -1.77
N VAL A 66 -12.46 5.04 -2.19
CA VAL A 66 -13.87 4.81 -1.90
C VAL A 66 -14.01 3.55 -1.08
N PHE A 67 -14.74 3.65 0.03
CA PHE A 67 -15.02 2.53 0.92
C PHE A 67 -16.51 2.47 1.19
N SER A 68 -17.10 1.28 1.07
CA SER A 68 -18.48 1.05 1.48
C SER A 68 -18.53 0.87 2.99
N ILE A 69 -19.36 1.66 3.65
CA ILE A 69 -19.52 1.63 5.11
C ILE A 69 -21.01 1.49 5.44
N PRO A 70 -21.42 0.47 6.21
CA PRO A 70 -22.82 0.32 6.60
C PRO A 70 -23.24 1.45 7.55
N LEU A 71 -24.41 2.04 7.29
CA LEU A 71 -24.97 3.15 8.07
C LEU A 71 -26.27 2.77 8.80
N ASP A 72 -26.58 1.47 8.93
CA ASP A 72 -27.88 0.97 9.37
C ASP A 72 -28.32 1.49 10.75
N ASN A 73 -27.36 1.85 11.62
CA ASN A 73 -27.59 2.31 12.98
C ASN A 73 -27.34 3.82 13.16
N VAL A 74 -27.07 4.54 12.07
CA VAL A 74 -26.96 6.00 12.08
C VAL A 74 -28.36 6.59 12.08
N THR A 75 -28.64 7.45 13.05
CA THR A 75 -29.94 8.13 13.17
C THR A 75 -29.74 9.63 13.03
N GLY A 76 -30.72 10.31 12.41
CA GLY A 76 -30.67 11.75 12.19
C GLY A 76 -30.13 12.14 10.82
N LYS A 77 -29.67 13.39 10.70
CA LYS A 77 -29.23 14.02 9.44
C LYS A 77 -27.72 14.28 9.38
N THR A 78 -27.00 13.98 10.44
CA THR A 78 -25.57 14.24 10.56
C THR A 78 -24.85 12.90 10.66
N LEU A 79 -23.88 12.67 9.77
CA LEU A 79 -22.95 11.57 9.88
C LEU A 79 -21.69 12.05 10.59
N GLU A 80 -21.42 11.54 11.77
CA GLU A 80 -20.19 11.83 12.49
C GLU A 80 -19.20 10.68 12.34
N ILE A 81 -18.05 10.99 11.75
CA ILE A 81 -16.95 10.05 11.53
C ILE A 81 -15.78 10.43 12.42
N ARG A 82 -15.23 9.47 13.14
CA ARG A 82 -13.99 9.63 13.92
C ARG A 82 -12.90 8.75 13.34
N LEU A 83 -11.78 9.39 13.01
CA LEU A 83 -10.55 8.77 12.55
C LEU A 83 -9.45 9.10 13.57
N ASN A 84 -8.57 8.12 13.85
CA ASN A 84 -7.44 8.30 14.77
C ASN A 84 -6.13 8.02 14.01
N PRO A 85 -5.71 8.92 13.10
CA PRO A 85 -4.50 8.69 12.33
C PRO A 85 -3.28 8.49 13.25
N PRO A 86 -2.44 7.46 13.01
CA PRO A 86 -1.24 7.26 13.81
C PRO A 86 -0.24 8.41 13.62
N PRO A 87 0.71 8.62 14.54
CA PRO A 87 1.79 9.57 14.35
C PRO A 87 2.52 9.34 13.02
N GLY A 88 2.70 10.40 12.22
CA GLY A 88 3.32 10.33 10.90
C GLY A 88 2.35 10.08 9.74
N TYR A 89 1.04 9.97 9.99
CA TYR A 89 0.03 10.06 8.93
C TYR A 89 0.01 11.49 8.36
N TRP A 90 0.10 11.63 7.04
CA TRP A 90 0.46 12.91 6.44
C TRP A 90 -0.69 13.89 6.34
N LYS A 91 -1.77 13.48 5.68
CA LYS A 91 -2.90 14.35 5.39
C LYS A 91 -4.11 13.52 4.96
N ILE A 92 -5.27 13.90 5.45
CA ILE A 92 -6.55 13.61 4.81
C ILE A 92 -6.97 14.94 4.18
N ASP A 93 -7.03 15.00 2.85
CA ASP A 93 -7.29 16.26 2.15
C ASP A 93 -8.78 16.58 2.13
N LEU A 94 -9.58 15.60 1.71
CA LEU A 94 -11.02 15.74 1.57
C LEU A 94 -11.71 14.44 1.96
N VAL A 95 -12.88 14.56 2.58
CA VAL A 95 -13.78 13.44 2.86
C VAL A 95 -15.14 13.79 2.25
N ASN A 96 -15.61 12.92 1.35
CA ASN A 96 -16.93 13.01 0.74
C ASN A 96 -17.73 11.75 1.07
N VAL A 97 -19.05 11.87 1.08
CA VAL A 97 -19.98 10.76 1.29
C VAL A 97 -20.92 10.69 0.11
N VAL A 98 -20.99 9.52 -0.51
CA VAL A 98 -21.91 9.23 -1.61
C VAL A 98 -22.96 8.28 -1.07
N TYR A 99 -24.19 8.78 -0.91
CA TYR A 99 -25.32 7.99 -0.40
C TYR A 99 -26.04 7.22 -1.52
N GLU A 100 -26.04 7.79 -2.71
CA GLU A 100 -26.71 7.28 -3.89
C GLU A 100 -25.71 7.24 -5.02
N TYR A 101 -25.64 6.10 -5.69
CA TYR A 101 -24.83 5.90 -6.87
C TYR A 101 -25.55 4.93 -7.79
N GLU A 102 -25.36 5.10 -9.10
CA GLU A 102 -25.83 4.14 -10.08
C GLU A 102 -24.76 3.05 -10.21
N PRO A 103 -25.13 1.76 -10.06
CA PRO A 103 -24.18 0.68 -10.28
C PRO A 103 -23.75 0.67 -11.75
N VAL A 104 -22.46 0.53 -11.99
CA VAL A 104 -21.93 0.31 -13.34
C VAL A 104 -22.36 -1.07 -13.81
N ASN A 105 -23.07 -1.15 -14.95
CA ASN A 105 -23.43 -2.44 -15.53
C ASN A 105 -22.24 -3.01 -16.29
N LYS A 106 -22.18 -4.33 -16.39
CA LYS A 106 -21.08 -5.00 -17.09
C LYS A 106 -21.04 -4.63 -18.57
N GLU A 107 -22.21 -4.36 -19.15
CA GLU A 107 -22.40 -3.95 -20.54
C GLU A 107 -21.80 -2.56 -20.83
N ASP A 108 -21.61 -1.73 -19.80
CA ASP A 108 -21.00 -0.39 -19.90
C ASP A 108 -19.46 -0.44 -19.80
N ILE A 109 -18.88 -1.63 -19.54
CA ILE A 109 -17.45 -1.83 -19.35
C ILE A 109 -16.83 -2.42 -20.62
N THR A 110 -15.81 -1.75 -21.14
CA THR A 110 -14.95 -2.28 -22.20
C THR A 110 -13.57 -2.60 -21.62
N GLU A 111 -13.21 -3.88 -21.61
CA GLU A 111 -11.84 -4.30 -21.27
C GLU A 111 -10.94 -4.18 -22.50
N LEU A 112 -9.77 -3.59 -22.32
CA LEU A 112 -8.77 -3.40 -23.37
C LEU A 112 -7.53 -4.26 -23.06
N ASP A 113 -7.07 -5.00 -24.06
CA ASP A 113 -5.76 -5.64 -24.00
C ASP A 113 -4.66 -4.63 -24.31
N ALA A 114 -3.50 -4.81 -23.68
CA ALA A 114 -2.31 -4.05 -24.03
C ALA A 114 -1.94 -4.33 -25.51
N ALA A 115 -1.77 -3.26 -26.28
CA ALA A 115 -1.35 -3.29 -27.68
C ALA A 115 0.18 -3.27 -27.79
N PHE A 116 0.86 -2.66 -26.82
CA PHE A 116 2.30 -2.54 -26.78
C PHE A 116 2.81 -2.49 -25.35
N ALA A 117 3.99 -3.08 -25.11
CA ALA A 117 4.71 -2.90 -23.85
C ALA A 117 6.21 -2.96 -24.05
N GLN A 118 6.93 -2.05 -23.39
CA GLN A 118 8.38 -1.90 -23.53
C GLN A 118 9.05 -1.56 -22.21
N HIS A 119 10.18 -2.21 -21.92
CA HIS A 119 11.07 -1.88 -20.81
C HIS A 119 11.93 -0.64 -21.11
N ASN A 120 12.62 -0.13 -20.10
CA ASN A 120 13.49 1.06 -20.18
C ASN A 120 14.62 0.97 -21.21
N ASP A 121 15.14 -0.23 -21.44
CA ASP A 121 16.21 -0.51 -22.40
C ASP A 121 15.70 -0.74 -23.83
N SER A 122 14.43 -0.41 -24.09
CA SER A 122 13.72 -0.65 -25.34
C SER A 122 13.36 -2.12 -25.63
N MET A 123 13.58 -3.05 -24.70
CA MET A 123 13.14 -4.44 -24.83
C MET A 123 11.61 -4.54 -24.86
N GLN A 124 11.06 -5.22 -25.86
CA GLN A 124 9.63 -5.50 -25.95
C GLN A 124 9.25 -6.56 -24.91
N ILE A 125 8.22 -6.29 -24.10
CA ILE A 125 7.81 -7.14 -22.97
C ILE A 125 6.33 -7.51 -22.99
N LEU A 126 5.64 -7.28 -24.11
CA LEU A 126 4.19 -7.46 -24.21
C LEU A 126 3.75 -8.90 -23.95
N GLU A 127 4.45 -9.86 -24.55
CA GLU A 127 4.09 -11.27 -24.44
C GLU A 127 4.34 -11.78 -23.02
N GLU A 128 5.41 -11.34 -22.38
CA GLU A 128 5.72 -11.61 -20.98
C GLU A 128 4.61 -11.11 -20.06
N LEU A 129 4.16 -9.87 -20.23
CA LEU A 129 3.11 -9.28 -19.41
C LEU A 129 1.73 -9.91 -19.64
N LYS A 130 1.47 -10.48 -20.82
CA LYS A 130 0.22 -11.18 -21.12
C LYS A 130 0.13 -12.56 -20.46
N ARG A 131 1.25 -13.16 -20.05
CA ARG A 131 1.22 -14.49 -19.42
C ARG A 131 0.59 -14.44 -18.03
N LYS A 132 -0.36 -15.33 -17.78
CA LYS A 132 -0.97 -15.55 -16.45
C LYS A 132 -0.25 -16.70 -15.71
N ASP A 133 1.08 -16.64 -15.70
CA ASP A 133 1.96 -17.71 -15.20
C ASP A 133 2.57 -17.43 -13.82
N LYS A 134 2.15 -16.31 -13.17
CA LYS A 134 2.70 -15.81 -11.89
C LYS A 134 4.18 -15.41 -11.98
N VAL A 135 4.72 -15.22 -13.18
CA VAL A 135 6.03 -14.61 -13.39
C VAL A 135 5.83 -13.11 -13.55
N TYR A 136 6.24 -12.35 -12.54
CA TYR A 136 6.05 -10.90 -12.53
C TYR A 136 7.20 -10.16 -13.22
N TYR A 137 6.88 -8.99 -13.76
CA TYR A 137 7.86 -8.07 -14.32
C TYR A 137 8.86 -7.60 -13.24
N GLN A 138 10.14 -7.62 -13.58
CA GLN A 138 11.23 -7.32 -12.65
C GLN A 138 11.77 -5.90 -12.86
N MET A 139 11.96 -5.17 -11.75
CA MET A 139 12.57 -3.85 -11.69
C MET A 139 13.85 -3.95 -10.87
N LEU A 140 14.93 -4.43 -11.50
CA LEU A 140 16.17 -4.76 -10.81
C LEU A 140 16.94 -3.50 -10.38
N ASN A 141 16.74 -2.39 -11.09
CA ASN A 141 17.40 -1.12 -10.82
C ASN A 141 16.38 -0.07 -10.37
N ILE A 142 16.85 0.85 -9.52
CA ILE A 142 16.07 2.02 -9.15
C ILE A 142 15.81 2.86 -10.41
N GLY A 143 14.54 3.15 -10.67
CA GLY A 143 14.11 3.90 -11.87
C GLY A 143 13.70 3.02 -13.04
N ASP A 144 13.79 1.69 -12.91
CA ASP A 144 13.18 0.76 -13.87
C ASP A 144 11.68 1.06 -14.03
N LYS A 145 11.20 1.10 -15.26
CA LYS A 145 9.78 1.27 -15.59
C LYS A 145 9.46 0.52 -16.88
N ALA A 146 8.17 0.25 -17.06
CA ALA A 146 7.61 -0.27 -18.30
C ALA A 146 6.65 0.77 -18.87
N ASN A 147 6.72 1.01 -20.17
CA ASN A 147 5.71 1.77 -20.90
C ASN A 147 4.72 0.76 -21.49
N ILE A 148 3.45 0.86 -21.13
CA ILE A 148 2.36 0.02 -21.63
C ILE A 148 1.39 0.92 -22.37
N MET A 149 0.97 0.53 -23.57
CA MET A 149 0.04 1.28 -24.40
C MET A 149 -1.16 0.40 -24.77
N PHE A 150 -2.33 1.03 -24.83
CA PHE A 150 -3.60 0.43 -25.19
C PHE A 150 -4.16 1.17 -26.38
N ASP A 151 -4.80 0.45 -27.29
CA ASP A 151 -5.49 1.08 -28.41
C ASP A 151 -6.74 1.80 -27.89
N VAL A 152 -6.93 3.04 -28.33
CA VAL A 152 -8.12 3.82 -27.99
C VAL A 152 -9.30 3.27 -28.79
N PRO A 153 -10.39 2.81 -28.15
CA PRO A 153 -11.52 2.24 -28.86
C PRO A 153 -12.23 3.30 -29.73
N GLU A 154 -12.89 2.85 -30.79
CA GLU A 154 -13.66 3.73 -31.67
C GLU A 154 -14.77 4.44 -30.87
N GLY A 155 -14.93 5.75 -31.07
CA GLY A 155 -15.93 6.54 -30.37
C GLY A 155 -15.57 6.92 -28.92
N PHE A 156 -14.34 6.66 -28.46
CA PHE A 156 -13.88 7.10 -27.15
C PHE A 156 -14.00 8.61 -26.96
N ASP A 157 -14.69 9.01 -25.89
CA ASP A 157 -14.87 10.41 -25.49
C ASP A 157 -14.48 10.56 -24.02
N LYS A 158 -13.32 11.17 -23.76
CA LYS A 158 -12.80 11.40 -22.42
C LYS A 158 -13.73 12.20 -21.49
N SER A 159 -14.74 12.89 -22.04
CA SER A 159 -15.72 13.63 -21.23
C SER A 159 -16.87 12.75 -20.73
N LYS A 160 -16.98 11.52 -21.23
CA LYS A 160 -18.04 10.56 -20.92
C LYS A 160 -17.51 9.20 -20.46
N THR A 161 -16.19 9.01 -20.50
CA THR A 161 -15.55 7.73 -20.22
C THR A 161 -14.47 7.91 -19.17
N GLU A 162 -14.59 7.13 -18.10
CA GLU A 162 -13.58 6.99 -17.08
C GLU A 162 -12.66 5.80 -17.41
N ILE A 163 -11.38 5.94 -17.12
CA ILE A 163 -10.37 4.90 -17.37
C ILE A 163 -9.92 4.32 -16.04
N PHE A 164 -10.01 3.00 -15.93
CA PHE A 164 -9.49 2.26 -14.79
C PHE A 164 -8.38 1.32 -15.25
N LEU A 165 -7.26 1.33 -14.53
CA LEU A 165 -6.19 0.37 -14.75
C LEU A 165 -6.46 -0.88 -13.89
N SER A 166 -6.69 -2.01 -14.55
CA SER A 166 -6.75 -3.31 -13.88
C SER A 166 -5.39 -3.98 -13.92
N THR A 167 -4.76 -4.16 -12.76
CA THR A 167 -3.45 -4.82 -12.63
C THR A 167 -3.59 -6.12 -11.86
N ALA A 168 -2.92 -7.18 -12.33
CA ALA A 168 -2.73 -8.39 -11.56
C ALA A 168 -1.29 -8.43 -11.04
N GLY A 169 -1.12 -8.42 -9.71
CA GLY A 169 0.19 -8.62 -9.09
C GLY A 169 0.42 -7.76 -7.86
N TYR A 170 1.59 -7.96 -7.28
CA TYR A 170 2.13 -7.22 -6.14
C TYR A 170 3.62 -7.00 -6.37
N TYR A 171 4.19 -6.03 -5.67
CA TYR A 171 5.62 -5.79 -5.69
C TYR A 171 6.28 -6.55 -4.54
N GLU A 172 7.35 -7.26 -4.83
CA GLU A 172 8.31 -7.70 -3.82
C GLU A 172 9.46 -6.68 -3.78
N ILE A 173 9.80 -6.23 -2.57
CA ILE A 173 10.91 -5.31 -2.39
C ILE A 173 12.21 -6.10 -2.49
N ASN A 174 13.04 -5.76 -3.48
CA ASN A 174 14.39 -6.30 -3.61
C ASN A 174 15.32 -5.62 -2.59
N ILE A 175 15.76 -6.37 -1.58
CA ILE A 175 16.65 -5.91 -0.52
C ILE A 175 17.77 -6.93 -0.28
N ASP A 176 18.83 -6.53 0.40
CA ASP A 176 19.91 -7.43 0.79
C ASP A 176 19.40 -8.52 1.76
N LYS A 177 19.59 -9.78 1.37
CA LYS A 177 19.20 -10.99 2.13
C LYS A 177 20.41 -11.73 2.71
N SER A 178 21.61 -11.13 2.66
CA SER A 178 22.86 -11.76 3.11
C SER A 178 22.95 -11.96 4.62
N GLN A 179 22.23 -11.14 5.38
CA GLN A 179 22.25 -11.16 6.84
C GLN A 179 21.27 -12.18 7.42
N GLU A 180 21.54 -12.68 8.62
CA GLU A 180 20.58 -13.53 9.35
C GLU A 180 19.33 -12.76 9.76
N GLU A 181 18.19 -13.47 9.83
CA GLU A 181 16.95 -12.93 10.38
C GLU A 181 17.14 -12.48 11.84
N LYS A 182 16.65 -11.27 12.17
CA LYS A 182 16.60 -10.74 13.54
C LYS A 182 15.29 -11.15 14.22
N THR A 183 15.05 -12.46 14.36
CA THR A 183 13.76 -13.03 14.78
C THR A 183 13.22 -12.43 16.08
N GLU A 184 14.05 -12.31 17.11
CA GLU A 184 13.61 -11.78 18.42
C GLU A 184 13.26 -10.29 18.35
N HIS A 185 13.95 -9.52 17.50
CA HIS A 185 13.62 -8.11 17.28
C HIS A 185 12.27 -7.98 16.57
N ILE A 186 12.05 -8.76 15.51
CA ILE A 186 10.78 -8.79 14.79
C ILE A 186 9.64 -9.15 15.74
N LYS A 187 9.78 -10.22 16.51
CA LYS A 187 8.76 -10.63 17.49
C LYS A 187 8.44 -9.50 18.46
N LYS A 188 9.46 -8.87 19.05
CA LYS A 188 9.28 -7.77 20.01
C LYS A 188 8.46 -6.64 19.40
N VAL A 189 8.81 -6.19 18.19
CA VAL A 189 8.10 -5.11 17.49
C VAL A 189 6.67 -5.50 17.15
N MET A 190 6.46 -6.73 16.68
CA MET A 190 5.13 -7.20 16.27
C MET A 190 4.20 -7.47 17.45
N SER A 191 4.71 -7.83 18.63
CA SER A 191 3.89 -8.22 19.78
C SER A 191 3.73 -7.13 20.86
N THR A 192 4.58 -6.10 20.85
CA THR A 192 4.59 -5.07 21.90
C THR A 192 3.93 -3.77 21.41
N PRO A 193 2.81 -3.34 22.01
CA PRO A 193 2.15 -2.08 21.66
C PRO A 193 3.11 -0.88 21.65
N GLY A 194 3.13 -0.12 20.56
CA GLY A 194 3.94 1.10 20.42
C GLY A 194 5.44 0.88 20.17
N GLU A 195 5.95 -0.36 20.16
CA GLU A 195 7.39 -0.63 19.98
C GLU A 195 7.90 -0.25 18.58
N ILE A 196 7.02 -0.26 17.58
CA ILE A 196 7.32 0.24 16.23
C ILE A 196 7.73 1.72 16.21
N ILE A 197 7.18 2.52 17.12
CA ILE A 197 7.54 3.94 17.26
C ILE A 197 8.97 4.04 17.81
N ASN A 198 9.30 3.26 18.84
CA ASN A 198 10.66 3.21 19.40
C ASN A 198 11.69 2.80 18.33
N LEU A 199 11.39 1.73 17.58
CA LEU A 199 12.23 1.28 16.47
C LEU A 199 12.44 2.40 15.44
N THR A 200 11.37 3.08 15.04
CA THR A 200 11.42 4.15 14.04
C THR A 200 12.26 5.33 14.54
N PHE A 201 12.11 5.73 15.80
CA PHE A 201 12.92 6.77 16.43
C PHE A 201 14.40 6.40 16.49
N ASP A 202 14.73 5.14 16.81
CA ASP A 202 16.10 4.66 16.86
C ASP A 202 16.77 4.69 15.49
N LEU A 203 16.06 4.24 14.45
CA LEU A 203 16.52 4.31 13.06
C LEU A 203 16.75 5.77 12.63
N TYR A 204 15.82 6.66 12.94
CA TYR A 204 15.96 8.09 12.64
C TYR A 204 17.18 8.70 13.35
N ARG A 205 17.34 8.46 14.65
CA ARG A 205 18.50 8.96 15.42
C ARG A 205 19.82 8.44 14.87
N LYS A 206 19.87 7.16 14.48
CA LYS A 206 21.05 6.58 13.83
C LYS A 206 21.37 7.31 12.53
N LYS A 207 20.36 7.53 11.67
CA LYS A 207 20.54 8.21 10.39
C LYS A 207 21.02 9.66 10.55
N VAL A 208 20.47 10.39 11.51
CA VAL A 208 20.90 11.77 11.82
C VAL A 208 22.36 11.79 12.28
N ARG A 209 22.79 10.84 13.12
CA ARG A 209 24.20 10.75 13.53
C ARG A 209 25.12 10.48 12.34
N GLU A 210 24.78 9.50 11.49
CA GLU A 210 25.56 9.19 10.28
C GLU A 210 25.70 10.41 9.35
N LEU A 211 24.62 11.17 9.17
CA LEU A 211 24.63 12.40 8.37
C LEU A 211 25.53 13.48 9.00
N ASN A 212 25.45 13.68 10.32
CA ASN A 212 26.30 14.63 11.02
C ASN A 212 27.78 14.26 10.93
N ASP A 213 28.11 12.98 11.04
CA ASP A 213 29.49 12.49 10.92
C ASP A 213 30.03 12.75 9.50
N LEU A 214 29.23 12.50 8.46
CA LEU A 214 29.60 12.81 7.07
C LEU A 214 29.82 14.31 6.84
N VAL A 215 28.94 15.16 7.37
CA VAL A 215 29.08 16.63 7.26
C VAL A 215 30.34 17.11 7.99
N ASN A 216 30.62 16.58 9.18
CA ASN A 216 31.80 16.94 9.96
C ASN A 216 33.11 16.45 9.33
N LEU A 217 33.09 15.32 8.61
CA LEU A 217 34.24 14.84 7.83
C LEU A 217 34.52 15.74 6.63
N ASN A 218 33.48 16.23 5.94
CA ASN A 218 33.62 17.10 4.77
C ASN A 218 34.01 18.55 5.11
N MET A 219 33.82 19.00 6.35
CA MET A 219 34.29 20.33 6.81
C MET A 219 35.74 20.33 7.33
N ARG A 220 36.42 19.18 7.35
CA ARG A 220 37.81 19.03 7.80
C ARG A 220 38.84 19.00 6.66
N TYR A 221 38.40 19.25 5.42
CA TYR A 221 39.22 19.45 4.22
C TYR A 221 38.92 20.83 3.64
#